data_AF-A0A840UV21-F1
#
_entry.id   AF-A0A840UV21-F1
#
_cell.length_a   1.000
_cell.length_b   1.000
_cell.length_c   1.000
_cell.angle_alpha   90.00
_cell.angle_beta   90.00
_cell.angle_gamma   90.00
#
_symmetry.space_group_name_H-M   'P 1'
#
loop_
_entity.id
_entity.type
_entity.pdbx_description
1 polymer ?
#
loop_
_entity_poly.entity_id
_entity_poly.type
_entity_poly.pdbx_seq_one_letter_code
_entity_poly.pdbx_strand_id
1 'polypeptide(L)' 'MKIRSFDIFDREHVELTCNITSDHPASQFGQPVLSVKEWNGAAMDMHHWLLSRCEIIEIDDAEKPLLEGWIKQFSRM' A
#
# COMPACT_ATOMS: atom_id res chain seq x y z
N MET A 1 7.67 2.94 -4.35
CA MET A 1 7.90 1.91 -3.31
C MET A 1 7.85 0.52 -3.92
N LYS A 2 8.61 -0.44 -3.37
CA LYS A 2 8.53 -1.86 -3.67
C LYS A 2 8.12 -2.64 -2.43
N ILE A 3 7.15 -3.52 -2.57
CA ILE A 3 6.57 -4.29 -1.46
C ILE A 3 6.52 -5.77 -1.81
N ARG A 4 6.41 -6.60 -0.79
CA ARG A 4 6.04 -8.01 -0.88
C ARG A 4 4.61 -8.16 -0.40
N SER A 5 3.76 -8.83 -1.16
CA SER A 5 2.37 -9.14 -0.79
C SER A 5 2.18 -10.65 -0.81
N PHE A 6 1.35 -11.19 0.09
CA PHE A 6 0.94 -12.59 0.06
C PHE A 6 -0.29 -12.76 -0.83
N ASP A 7 -0.16 -13.56 -1.89
CA ASP A 7 -1.29 -13.98 -2.72
C ASP A 7 -1.97 -15.19 -2.07
N ILE A 8 -3.24 -15.02 -1.69
CA ILE A 8 -4.01 -16.06 -1.01
C ILE A 8 -4.43 -17.20 -1.93
N PHE A 9 -4.53 -16.95 -3.23
CA PHE A 9 -4.99 -17.94 -4.21
C PHE A 9 -3.84 -18.86 -4.58
N ASP A 10 -2.68 -18.28 -4.86
CA ASP A 10 -1.48 -19.04 -5.25
C ASP A 10 -0.65 -19.47 -4.03
N ARG A 11 -0.94 -18.93 -2.84
CA ARG A 11 -0.21 -19.18 -1.58
C ARG A 11 1.27 -18.82 -1.65
N GLU A 12 1.61 -17.83 -2.45
CA GLU A 12 2.99 -17.38 -2.69
C GLU A 12 3.14 -15.90 -2.37
N HIS A 13 4.39 -15.47 -2.22
CA HIS A 13 4.70 -14.05 -2.09
C HIS A 13 4.99 -13.47 -3.46
N VAL A 14 4.36 -12.35 -3.77
CA VAL A 14 4.58 -11.58 -4.98
C VAL A 14 5.22 -10.25 -4.63
N GLU A 15 6.18 -9.81 -5.46
CA GLU A 15 6.74 -8.47 -5.35
C GLU A 15 5.94 -7.51 -6.21
N LEU A 16 5.57 -6.36 -5.64
CA LEU A 16 4.76 -5.35 -6.30
C LEU A 16 5.45 -4.00 -6.22
N THR A 17 5.28 -3.21 -7.27
CA THR A 17 5.73 -1.83 -7.34
C THR A 17 4.52 -0.93 -7.15
N CYS A 18 4.56 -0.07 -6.15
CA CYS A 18 3.44 0.83 -5.85
C CYS A 18 3.92 2.22 -5.46
N ASN A 19 3.01 3.18 -5.50
CA ASN A 19 3.20 4.51 -4.94
C ASN A 19 2.07 4.85 -3.97
N ILE A 20 2.40 5.49 -2.85
CA ILE A 20 1.40 6.01 -1.93
C ILE A 20 0.90 7.37 -2.42
N THR A 21 -0.42 7.55 -2.50
CA THR A 21 -1.04 8.78 -3.00
C THR A 21 -2.42 9.02 -2.37
N SER A 22 -2.76 10.29 -2.16
CA SER A 22 -4.13 10.74 -1.88
C SER A 22 -4.87 11.24 -3.12
N ASP A 23 -4.15 11.39 -4.25
CA ASP A 23 -4.71 11.75 -5.55
C ASP A 23 -5.09 10.50 -6.34
N HIS A 24 -6.10 9.78 -5.83
CA HIS A 24 -6.66 8.61 -6.49
C HIS A 24 -8.17 8.57 -6.22
N PRO A 25 -9.04 8.18 -7.18
CA PRO A 25 -10.50 8.13 -6.97
C PRO A 25 -10.95 7.25 -5.79
N ALA A 26 -10.13 6.25 -5.44
CA ALA A 26 -10.37 5.37 -4.28
C ALA A 26 -9.88 5.95 -2.94
N SER A 27 -9.16 7.08 -2.94
CA SER A 27 -8.81 7.80 -1.72
C SER A 27 -10.08 8.45 -1.16
N GLN A 28 -10.48 8.05 0.04
CA GLN A 28 -11.66 8.59 0.71
C GLN A 28 -11.26 9.33 1.99
N PHE A 29 -11.94 10.44 2.28
CA PHE A 29 -11.74 11.23 3.50
C PHE A 29 -10.27 11.66 3.75
N GLY A 30 -9.52 11.89 2.67
CA GLY A 30 -8.10 12.25 2.74
C GLY A 30 -7.16 11.12 3.16
N GLN A 31 -7.66 9.88 3.24
CA GLN A 31 -6.83 8.71 3.52
C GLN A 31 -6.08 8.29 2.25
N PRO A 32 -4.75 8.21 2.28
CA PRO A 32 -4.00 7.78 1.11
C PRO A 32 -4.27 6.30 0.80
N VAL A 33 -3.97 5.92 -0.43
CA VAL A 33 -4.00 4.55 -0.93
C VAL A 33 -2.68 4.23 -1.63
N LEU A 34 -2.38 2.96 -1.79
CA LEU A 34 -1.28 2.50 -2.63
C LEU A 34 -1.80 2.20 -4.03
N SER A 35 -1.30 2.89 -5.04
CA SER A 35 -1.56 2.55 -6.44
C SER A 35 -0.54 1.50 -6.88
N VAL A 36 -1.00 0.31 -7.25
CA VAL A 36 -0.18 -0.86 -7.61
C VAL A 36 0.00 -0.90 -9.12
N LYS A 37 1.24 -0.83 -9.60
CA LYS A 37 1.55 -0.73 -11.03
C LYS A 37 1.20 -1.99 -11.81
N GLU A 38 1.51 -3.15 -11.24
CA GLU A 38 1.25 -4.47 -11.85
C GLU A 38 -0.25 -4.74 -12.03
N TRP A 39 -1.11 -4.02 -11.29
CA TRP A 39 -2.57 -4.11 -11.38
C TRP A 39 -3.17 -2.91 -12.12
N ASN A 40 -2.44 -2.34 -13.08
CA ASN A 40 -2.86 -1.20 -13.89
C ASN A 40 -3.27 0.03 -13.05
N GLY A 41 -2.57 0.27 -11.94
CA GLY A 41 -2.82 1.41 -11.06
C GLY A 41 -3.95 1.19 -10.05
N ALA A 42 -4.47 -0.05 -9.92
CA ALA A 42 -5.47 -0.37 -8.92
C ALA A 42 -5.02 0.04 -7.51
N ALA A 43 -5.96 0.52 -6.71
CA ALA A 43 -5.70 0.99 -5.36
C ALA A 43 -5.81 -0.12 -4.32
N MET A 44 -4.86 -0.13 -3.40
CA MET A 44 -4.85 -0.92 -2.18
C MET A 44 -4.94 0.03 -1.00
N ASP A 45 -6.02 -0.08 -0.22
CA ASP A 45 -6.17 0.66 1.03
C ASP A 45 -5.45 -0.03 2.20
N MET A 46 -5.55 0.55 3.40
CA MET A 46 -4.88 0.03 4.60
C MET A 46 -5.39 -1.35 5.01
N HIS A 47 -6.69 -1.62 4.85
CA HIS A 47 -7.27 -2.90 5.22
C HIS A 47 -6.73 -4.01 4.31
N HIS A 48 -6.69 -3.76 3.01
CA HIS A 48 -6.13 -4.70 2.03
C HIS A 48 -4.63 -4.91 2.24
N TRP A 49 -3.88 -3.85 2.58
CA TRP A 49 -2.46 -3.96 2.94
C TRP A 49 -2.22 -4.91 4.12
N LEU A 50 -3.02 -4.79 5.18
CA LEU A 50 -2.91 -5.65 6.36
C LEU A 50 -3.32 -7.10 6.07
N LEU A 51 -4.43 -7.29 5.34
CA LEU A 51 -4.93 -8.62 4.97
C LEU A 51 -3.93 -9.37 4.10
N SER A 52 -3.27 -8.66 3.18
CA SER A 52 -2.28 -9.23 2.26
C SER A 52 -0.88 -9.35 2.87
N ARG A 53 -0.73 -9.05 4.18
CA ARG A 53 0.53 -9.13 4.94
C ARG A 53 1.68 -8.43 4.23
N CYS A 54 1.41 -7.23 3.73
CA CYS A 54 2.39 -6.51 2.93
C CYS A 54 3.65 -6.15 3.75
N GLU A 55 4.82 -6.43 3.18
CA GLU A 55 6.13 -6.07 3.72
C GLU A 55 6.80 -5.05 2.79
N ILE A 56 7.44 -4.03 3.35
CA ILE A 56 8.21 -3.05 2.57
C ILE A 56 9.57 -3.68 2.22
N ILE A 57 9.92 -3.72 0.93
CA ILE A 57 11.24 -4.17 0.47
C ILE A 57 12.14 -2.94 0.22
N GLU A 58 11.61 -1.96 -0.52
CA GLU A 58 12.32 -0.72 -0.84
C GLU A 58 11.33 0.45 -0.77
N ILE A 59 11.78 1.58 -0.23
CA ILE A 59 10.96 2.80 -0.11
C ILE A 59 11.85 4.01 -0.31
N ASP A 60 11.37 5.01 -1.04
CA ASP A 60 12.09 6.26 -1.20
C ASP A 60 11.83 7.23 -0.02
N ASP A 61 12.69 8.25 0.11
CA ASP A 61 12.62 9.21 1.20
C ASP A 61 11.37 10.10 1.16
N ALA A 62 10.70 10.22 0.00
CA ALA A 62 9.49 11.02 -0.15
C ALA A 62 8.23 10.23 0.26
N GLU A 63 8.20 8.92 -0.02
CA GLU A 63 7.10 8.01 0.29
C GLU A 63 7.10 7.57 1.75
N LYS A 64 8.28 7.40 2.36
CA LYS A 64 8.42 6.96 3.75
C LYS A 64 7.59 7.76 4.77
N PRO A 65 7.66 9.11 4.81
CA PRO A 65 6.86 9.88 5.78
C PRO A 65 5.36 9.75 5.53
N LEU A 66 4.93 9.59 4.28
CA LEU A 66 3.52 9.37 3.94
C LEU A 66 3.02 8.03 4.47
N LEU A 67 3.80 6.97 4.25
CA LEU A 67 3.48 5.63 4.73
C LEU A 67 3.46 5.55 6.26
N GLU A 68 4.46 6.14 6.92
CA GLU A 68 4.47 6.23 8.38
C GLU A 68 3.25 6.97 8.94
N GLY A 69 2.87 8.08 8.30
CA GLY A 69 1.68 8.83 8.65
C GLY A 69 0.41 7.99 8.51
N TRP A 70 0.30 7.26 7.41
CA TRP A 70 -0.83 6.37 7.12
C TRP A 70 -0.97 5.26 8.17
N ILE A 71 0.13 4.56 8.49
CA ILE A 71 0.16 3.49 9.50
C ILE A 71 -0.19 4.04 10.89
N LYS A 72 0.37 5.19 11.28
CA LYS A 72 0.12 5.82 12.59
C LYS A 72 -1.33 6.31 12.76
N GLN A 73 -1.99 6.73 11.68
CA GLN A 73 -3.40 7.10 11.73
C GLN A 73 -4.27 5.88 11.99
N PHE A 74 -3.97 4.76 11.34
CA PHE A 74 -4.69 3.50 11.55
C PHE A 74 -4.53 2.97 12.97
N SER A 75 -3.32 3.00 13.55
CA SER A 75 -3.09 2.52 14.93
C SER A 75 -3.78 3.35 16.02
N ARG A 76 -4.37 4.49 15.67
CA ARG A 76 -5.11 5.37 16.59
C ARG A 76 -6.62 5.20 16.50
N MET A 77 -7.11 4.45 15.52
CA MET A 77 -8.51 4.02 15.43
C MET A 77 -8.72 2.74 16.24
#